data_AF-A0A5N6E5Z3-F1
#
_entry.id   AF-A0A5N6E5Z3-F1
#
_cell.length_a   1.000
_cell.length_b   1.000
_cell.length_c   1.000
_cell.angle_alpha   90.00
_cell.angle_beta   90.00
_cell.angle_gamma   90.00
#
_symmetry.space_group_name_H-M   'P 1'
#
loop_
_entity.id
_entity.type
_entity.pdbx_description
1 polymer ?
#
loop_
_entity_poly.entity_id
_entity_poly.type
_entity_poly.pdbx_seq_one_letter_code
_entity_poly.pdbx_strand_id
1 'polypeptide(L)'
;MSNDPSLHLSGVIVDPQGLLSVIVDGGAAFDARGQDICGDNFLVKLDTASAEALWRKSLTEQTHGVYGGYQDALYQFNVTEELGHMVRVHLQGNQTSIDGTIVLRSTDGLWTSAEVLRAVPNIYGSQNGSTVDSLEIGGSLYSVTEWFRDDKVQGSLAGNRTQFALVDITKDVLALLK
;
A
#
# COMPACT_ATOMS: atom_id res chain seq x y z
N MET A 1 4.43 -17.51 12.24
CA MET A 1 3.51 -17.35 11.09
C MET A 1 4.18 -17.62 9.76
N SER A 2 5.45 -17.25 9.54
CA SER A 2 6.27 -17.85 8.46
C SER A 2 7.43 -18.71 8.99
N ASN A 3 8.11 -18.24 10.04
CA ASN A 3 9.41 -18.75 10.51
C ASN A 3 10.52 -18.69 9.43
N ASP A 4 10.31 -17.87 8.40
CA ASP A 4 11.22 -17.65 7.30
C ASP A 4 11.89 -16.27 7.48
N PRO A 5 13.23 -16.21 7.66
CA PRO A 5 13.94 -14.95 7.86
C PRO A 5 14.10 -14.13 6.59
N SER A 6 13.71 -14.65 5.41
CA SER A 6 13.71 -13.90 4.15
C SER A 6 12.43 -13.07 3.92
N LEU A 7 11.45 -13.17 4.82
CA LEU A 7 10.15 -12.50 4.71
C LEU A 7 10.00 -11.35 5.70
N HIS A 8 9.42 -10.25 5.22
CA HIS A 8 9.11 -9.05 6.02
C HIS A 8 7.61 -8.98 6.28
N LEU A 9 7.21 -8.36 7.39
CA LEU A 9 5.81 -8.02 7.68
C LEU A 9 5.57 -6.53 7.46
N SER A 10 4.48 -6.21 6.76
CA SER A 10 4.07 -4.86 6.41
C SER A 10 2.53 -4.76 6.37
N GLY A 11 2.00 -3.58 6.02
CA GLY A 11 0.60 -3.33 5.65
C GLY A 11 -0.46 -4.03 6.49
N VAL A 12 -0.88 -3.37 7.58
CA VAL A 12 -1.69 -3.99 8.62
C VAL A 12 -3.05 -3.29 8.73
N ILE A 13 -4.14 -4.06 8.58
CA ILE A 13 -5.49 -3.54 8.78
C ILE A 13 -6.44 -4.53 9.44
N VAL A 14 -7.25 -4.03 10.36
CA VAL A 14 -8.36 -4.76 10.99
C VAL A 14 -9.65 -4.37 10.30
N ASP A 15 -10.43 -5.35 9.85
CA ASP A 15 -11.76 -5.10 9.25
C ASP A 15 -12.86 -4.91 10.32
N PRO A 16 -14.08 -4.46 9.95
CA PRO A 16 -15.18 -4.29 10.91
C PRO A 16 -15.63 -5.58 11.61
N GLN A 17 -15.22 -6.75 11.12
CA GLN A 17 -15.47 -8.05 11.76
C GLN A 17 -14.39 -8.41 12.78
N GLY A 18 -13.35 -7.59 12.92
CA GLY A 18 -12.23 -7.79 13.85
C GLY A 18 -11.14 -8.69 13.31
N LEU A 19 -11.15 -9.06 12.02
CA LEU A 19 -10.15 -9.93 11.41
C LEU A 19 -8.98 -9.11 10.86
N LEU A 20 -7.76 -9.59 11.11
CA LEU A 20 -6.53 -8.89 10.78
C LEU A 20 -6.01 -9.31 9.41
N SER A 21 -5.93 -8.37 8.48
CA SER A 21 -5.14 -8.52 7.25
C SER A 21 -3.72 -8.01 7.51
N VAL A 22 -2.71 -8.79 7.12
CA VAL A 22 -1.30 -8.37 7.08
C VAL A 22 -0.70 -8.69 5.72
N ILE A 23 0.33 -7.93 5.32
CA ILE A 23 1.13 -8.27 4.16
C ILE A 23 2.45 -8.92 4.61
N VAL A 24 2.87 -9.93 3.85
CA VAL A 24 4.10 -10.69 4.04
C VAL A 24 4.94 -10.56 2.77
N ASP A 25 5.97 -9.71 2.78
CA ASP A 25 6.78 -9.42 1.60
C ASP A 25 8.04 -10.29 1.48
N GLY A 26 8.58 -10.39 0.26
CA GLY A 26 9.96 -10.83 0.03
C GLY A 26 10.96 -9.73 0.43
N GLY A 27 11.95 -10.07 1.26
CA GLY A 27 12.86 -9.09 1.86
C GLY A 27 13.76 -8.31 0.90
N ALA A 28 13.99 -8.82 -0.31
CA ALA A 28 14.87 -8.18 -1.31
C ALA A 28 14.43 -6.74 -1.63
N ALA A 29 13.11 -6.47 -1.65
CA ALA A 29 12.57 -5.13 -1.86
C ALA A 29 12.99 -4.12 -0.78
N PHE A 30 13.20 -4.56 0.46
CA PHE A 30 13.64 -3.69 1.55
C PHE A 30 15.16 -3.54 1.56
N ASP A 31 15.90 -4.65 1.47
CA ASP A 31 17.36 -4.69 1.51
C ASP A 31 17.98 -3.92 0.32
N ALA A 32 17.46 -4.14 -0.88
CA ALA A 32 17.89 -3.44 -2.10
C ALA A 32 17.27 -2.05 -2.26
N ARG A 33 16.47 -1.58 -1.28
CA ARG A 33 15.67 -0.34 -1.35
C ARG A 33 14.81 -0.26 -2.63
N GLY A 34 14.30 -1.43 -3.05
CA GLY A 34 13.49 -1.65 -4.23
C GLY A 34 14.19 -1.42 -5.57
N GLN A 35 15.51 -1.60 -5.62
CA GLN A 35 16.23 -1.86 -6.87
C GLN A 35 16.07 -3.32 -7.33
N ASP A 36 15.81 -4.21 -6.37
CA ASP A 36 15.38 -5.59 -6.60
C ASP A 36 14.00 -5.74 -5.95
N ILE A 37 13.01 -6.22 -6.69
CA ILE A 37 11.65 -6.49 -6.20
C ILE A 37 11.32 -7.99 -6.25
N CYS A 38 12.33 -8.85 -6.38
CA CYS A 38 12.17 -10.28 -6.40
C CYS A 38 11.67 -10.84 -5.06
N GLY A 39 11.03 -12.00 -5.14
CA GLY A 39 10.44 -12.68 -3.99
C GLY A 39 8.91 -12.67 -4.04
N ASP A 40 8.31 -13.62 -3.34
CA ASP A 40 6.87 -13.73 -3.25
C ASP A 40 6.37 -12.85 -2.10
N ASN A 41 5.37 -12.00 -2.37
CA ASN A 41 4.77 -11.09 -1.41
C ASN A 41 3.29 -11.46 -1.30
N PHE A 42 2.70 -11.62 -0.11
CA PHE A 42 1.40 -12.24 0.11
C PHE A 42 0.47 -11.36 0.94
N LEU A 43 -0.83 -11.36 0.63
CA LEU A 43 -1.86 -10.90 1.56
C LEU A 43 -2.32 -12.09 2.42
N VAL A 44 -2.26 -11.94 3.74
CA VAL A 44 -2.64 -12.98 4.70
C VAL A 44 -3.75 -12.46 5.60
N LYS A 45 -4.80 -13.25 5.78
CA LYS A 45 -5.91 -12.96 6.69
C LYS A 45 -5.82 -13.85 7.91
N LEU A 46 -5.92 -13.24 9.08
CA LEU A 46 -5.73 -13.85 10.38
C LEU A 46 -6.99 -13.67 11.24
N ASP A 47 -7.33 -14.71 12.00
CA ASP A 47 -8.22 -14.57 13.15
C ASP A 47 -7.44 -13.90 14.30
N THR A 48 -8.00 -12.85 14.90
CA THR A 48 -7.31 -12.07 15.94
C THR A 48 -7.36 -12.69 17.33
N ALA A 49 -8.24 -13.65 17.57
CA ALA A 49 -8.35 -14.37 18.84
C ALA A 49 -7.42 -15.60 18.89
N SER A 50 -7.28 -16.33 17.79
CA SER A 50 -6.39 -17.51 17.70
C SER A 50 -5.01 -17.21 17.11
N ALA A 51 -4.85 -16.07 16.40
CA ALA A 51 -3.69 -15.76 15.55
C ALA A 51 -3.41 -16.79 14.44
N GLU A 52 -4.42 -17.58 14.05
CA GLU A 52 -4.33 -18.53 12.94
C GLU A 52 -4.65 -17.86 11.60
N ALA A 53 -3.98 -18.33 10.54
CA ALA A 53 -4.22 -17.86 9.19
C ALA A 53 -5.48 -18.52 8.61
N LEU A 54 -6.50 -17.69 8.35
CA LEU A 54 -7.74 -18.07 7.68
C LEU A 54 -7.51 -18.30 6.18
N TRP A 55 -6.69 -17.45 5.55
CA TRP A 55 -6.26 -17.62 4.15
C TRP A 55 -5.00 -16.82 3.83
N ARG A 56 -4.37 -17.17 2.69
CA ARG A 56 -3.20 -16.51 2.08
C ARG A 56 -3.44 -16.39 0.57
N LYS A 57 -3.10 -15.25 -0.04
CA LYS A 57 -3.28 -14.94 -1.47
C LYS A 57 -2.03 -14.30 -2.07
N SER A 58 -1.74 -14.66 -3.34
CA SER A 58 -0.56 -14.28 -4.16
C SER A 58 0.42 -13.39 -3.41
N LEU A 59 0.39 -12.05 -3.46
CA LEU A 59 -0.05 -11.04 -4.43
C LEU A 59 0.80 -11.07 -5.72
N THR A 60 2.03 -11.59 -5.66
CA THR A 60 2.99 -11.66 -6.78
C THR A 60 2.37 -12.29 -8.03
N GLU A 61 1.50 -13.30 -7.88
CA GLU A 61 0.72 -13.86 -8.99
C GLU A 61 -0.28 -12.87 -9.61
N GLN A 62 -1.06 -12.14 -8.81
CA GLN A 62 -2.08 -11.19 -9.31
C GLN A 62 -1.45 -9.99 -10.01
N THR A 63 -0.25 -9.59 -9.59
CA THR A 63 0.49 -8.47 -10.20
C THR A 63 1.50 -8.91 -11.25
N HIS A 64 1.54 -10.19 -11.61
CA HIS A 64 2.52 -10.78 -12.53
C HIS A 64 3.98 -10.44 -12.18
N GLY A 65 4.29 -10.27 -10.89
CA GLY A 65 5.62 -9.95 -10.38
C GLY A 65 6.14 -8.54 -10.69
N VAL A 66 5.31 -7.63 -11.22
CA VAL A 66 5.77 -6.25 -11.54
C VAL A 66 5.86 -5.34 -10.30
N TYR A 67 5.44 -5.83 -9.14
CA TYR A 67 5.33 -5.10 -7.88
C TYR A 67 5.74 -5.98 -6.68
N GLY A 68 6.48 -5.41 -5.74
CA GLY A 68 6.89 -6.01 -4.46
C GLY A 68 7.38 -4.95 -3.47
N GLY A 69 7.59 -5.33 -2.20
CA GLY A 69 7.88 -4.35 -1.15
C GLY A 69 6.66 -3.49 -0.83
N TYR A 70 5.52 -4.13 -0.64
CA TYR A 70 4.30 -3.48 -0.21
C TYR A 70 4.52 -2.94 1.23
N GLN A 71 3.84 -1.84 1.60
CA GLN A 71 4.02 -1.23 2.92
C GLN A 71 2.73 -0.91 3.66
N ASP A 72 1.65 -0.58 2.93
CA ASP A 72 0.35 -0.31 3.55
C ASP A 72 -0.80 -1.02 2.81
N ALA A 73 -1.88 -1.29 3.54
CA ALA A 73 -3.07 -2.01 3.09
C ALA A 73 -4.35 -1.34 3.62
N LEU A 74 -5.17 -0.75 2.75
CA LEU A 74 -6.46 -0.16 3.16
C LEU A 74 -7.66 -1.02 2.76
N TYR A 75 -8.55 -1.32 3.71
CA TYR A 75 -9.70 -2.22 3.59
C TYR A 75 -11.01 -1.43 3.40
N GLN A 76 -11.67 -1.71 2.26
CA GLN A 76 -12.95 -1.13 1.82
C GLN A 76 -12.93 0.40 1.67
N PHE A 77 -13.92 0.93 0.95
CA PHE A 77 -14.10 2.35 0.70
C PHE A 77 -15.60 2.65 0.61
N ASN A 78 -16.15 3.37 1.58
CA ASN A 78 -17.59 3.63 1.67
C ASN A 78 -17.95 5.04 1.15
N VAL A 79 -17.84 5.26 -0.16
CA VAL A 79 -18.45 6.46 -0.81
C VAL A 79 -19.78 6.17 -1.50
N THR A 80 -20.02 4.92 -1.93
CA THR A 80 -21.34 4.37 -2.26
C THR A 80 -21.34 2.87 -2.05
N GLU A 81 -22.46 2.29 -1.61
CA GLU A 81 -22.63 0.83 -1.39
C GLU A 81 -22.53 -0.01 -2.69
N GLU A 82 -22.34 0.63 -3.85
CA GLU A 82 -22.36 0.01 -5.18
C GLU A 82 -21.00 -0.47 -5.71
N LEU A 83 -19.88 -0.16 -5.02
CA LEU A 83 -18.52 -0.50 -5.50
C LEU A 83 -17.80 -1.40 -4.49
N GLY A 84 -17.67 -2.69 -4.84
CA GLY A 84 -17.29 -3.79 -3.95
C GLY A 84 -15.91 -3.72 -3.28
N HIS A 85 -15.68 -4.67 -2.36
CA HIS A 85 -14.63 -4.62 -1.34
C HIS A 85 -13.20 -4.51 -1.91
N MET A 86 -12.63 -3.31 -1.85
CA MET A 86 -11.25 -3.04 -2.25
C MET A 86 -10.26 -3.28 -1.11
N VAL A 87 -9.07 -3.76 -1.46
CA VAL A 87 -7.83 -3.66 -0.68
C VAL A 87 -6.85 -2.92 -1.56
N ARG A 88 -6.47 -1.70 -1.15
CA ARG A 88 -5.41 -0.97 -1.85
C ARG A 88 -4.10 -1.31 -1.21
N VAL A 89 -3.05 -1.35 -2.02
CA VAL A 89 -1.73 -1.69 -1.51
C VAL A 89 -0.71 -0.65 -1.94
N HIS A 90 -0.13 0.05 -0.97
CA HIS A 90 0.99 0.94 -1.21
C HIS A 90 2.27 0.13 -1.41
N LEU A 91 3.12 0.58 -2.34
CA LEU A 91 4.33 -0.09 -2.79
C LEU A 91 5.52 0.83 -2.64
N GLN A 92 6.56 0.38 -1.94
CA GLN A 92 7.81 1.10 -1.85
C GLN A 92 8.96 0.26 -2.42
N GLY A 93 9.22 0.49 -3.70
CA GLY A 93 10.56 0.42 -4.25
C GLY A 93 11.02 1.78 -4.78
N ASN A 94 12.25 1.86 -5.28
CA ASN A 94 12.87 3.12 -5.74
C ASN A 94 12.19 3.75 -6.97
N GLN A 95 11.12 3.13 -7.49
CA GLN A 95 10.30 3.67 -8.58
C GLN A 95 8.81 3.85 -8.17
N THR A 96 8.23 2.99 -7.33
CA THR A 96 6.78 3.08 -7.02
C THR A 96 6.39 4.25 -6.10
N SER A 97 7.23 4.64 -5.12
CA SER A 97 6.92 5.80 -4.24
C SER A 97 7.01 7.16 -4.94
N ILE A 98 7.72 7.24 -6.07
CA ILE A 98 7.73 8.42 -6.97
C ILE A 98 6.62 8.34 -8.04
N ASP A 99 6.18 7.14 -8.42
CA ASP A 99 5.03 6.97 -9.32
C ASP A 99 3.69 7.26 -8.64
N GLY A 100 3.51 6.88 -7.36
CA GLY A 100 2.34 7.21 -6.54
C GLY A 100 1.56 6.00 -6.02
N THR A 101 0.23 6.10 -5.97
CA THR A 101 -0.64 5.08 -5.36
C THR A 101 -1.12 4.07 -6.40
N ILE A 102 -0.65 2.82 -6.33
CA ILE A 102 -1.16 1.73 -7.19
C ILE A 102 -2.55 1.30 -6.71
N VAL A 103 -3.51 1.20 -7.63
CA VAL A 103 -4.88 0.78 -7.33
C VAL A 103 -5.14 -0.62 -7.86
N LEU A 104 -5.45 -1.53 -6.94
CA LEU A 104 -5.93 -2.88 -7.21
C LEU A 104 -7.45 -2.94 -6.97
N ARG A 105 -8.19 -3.70 -7.78
CA ARG A 105 -9.61 -4.00 -7.58
C ARG A 105 -9.83 -5.50 -7.50
N SER A 106 -10.54 -5.96 -6.48
CA SER A 106 -11.10 -7.31 -6.42
C SER A 106 -12.61 -7.22 -6.64
N THR A 107 -13.16 -8.08 -7.49
CA THR A 107 -14.58 -8.07 -7.86
C THR A 107 -15.44 -8.96 -6.96
N ASP A 108 -14.85 -9.94 -6.27
CA ASP A 108 -15.54 -10.78 -5.28
C ASP A 108 -15.38 -10.25 -3.84
N GLY A 109 -14.41 -9.35 -3.61
CA GLY A 109 -14.06 -8.82 -2.30
C GLY A 109 -13.41 -9.83 -1.35
N LEU A 110 -13.27 -11.09 -1.77
CA LEU A 110 -12.58 -12.17 -1.07
C LEU A 110 -11.11 -12.28 -1.51
N TRP A 111 -10.69 -11.43 -2.46
CA TRP A 111 -9.34 -11.39 -3.01
C TRP A 111 -8.95 -12.74 -3.65
N THR A 112 -9.93 -13.45 -4.22
CA THR A 112 -9.65 -14.66 -5.01
C THR A 112 -8.86 -14.31 -6.25
N SER A 113 -9.22 -13.20 -6.88
CA SER A 113 -8.41 -12.48 -7.85
C SER A 113 -8.48 -10.97 -7.58
N ALA A 114 -7.53 -10.25 -8.15
CA ALA A 114 -7.55 -8.80 -8.25
C ALA A 114 -6.96 -8.39 -9.61
N GLU A 115 -7.39 -7.24 -10.13
CA GLU A 115 -6.82 -6.62 -11.31
C GLU A 115 -6.04 -5.35 -10.91
N VAL A 116 -4.93 -5.09 -11.61
CA VAL A 116 -4.22 -3.81 -11.54
C VAL A 116 -4.94 -2.82 -12.45
N LEU A 117 -5.45 -1.71 -11.89
CA LEU A 117 -6.12 -0.68 -12.69
C LEU A 117 -5.11 0.31 -13.27
N ARG A 118 -4.46 1.10 -12.40
CA ARG A 118 -3.26 1.92 -12.68
C ARG A 118 -2.74 2.59 -11.40
N ALA A 119 -1.66 3.35 -11.52
CA ALA A 119 -1.24 4.34 -10.53
C ALA A 119 -2.14 5.60 -10.56
N VAL A 120 -2.39 6.17 -9.39
CA VAL A 120 -2.69 7.60 -9.24
C VAL A 120 -1.37 8.35 -9.03
N PRO A 121 -0.98 9.28 -9.93
CA PRO A 121 0.33 9.92 -9.89
C PRO A 121 0.63 10.71 -8.61
N ASN A 122 1.84 10.57 -8.09
CA ASN A 122 2.37 11.45 -7.04
C ASN A 122 2.64 12.86 -7.59
N ILE A 123 1.73 13.81 -7.30
CA ILE A 123 1.83 15.20 -7.76
C ILE A 123 3.06 15.97 -7.23
N TYR A 124 3.76 15.43 -6.23
CA TYR A 124 4.93 16.02 -5.60
C TYR A 124 6.25 15.33 -5.95
N GLY A 125 6.25 14.32 -6.85
CA GLY A 125 7.47 13.63 -7.26
C GLY A 125 8.57 14.56 -7.80
N SER A 126 8.19 15.60 -8.54
CA SER A 126 9.10 16.64 -9.05
C SER A 126 9.64 17.60 -7.97
N GLN A 127 9.10 17.55 -6.75
CA GLN A 127 9.45 18.37 -5.60
C GLN A 127 10.12 17.56 -4.48
N ASN A 128 10.66 16.38 -4.81
CA ASN A 128 11.22 15.39 -3.88
C ASN A 128 10.22 14.75 -2.89
N GLY A 129 8.92 14.85 -3.15
CA GLY A 129 7.91 14.13 -2.38
C GLY A 129 7.83 12.66 -2.79
N SER A 130 7.77 11.76 -1.82
CA SER A 130 7.48 10.34 -2.00
C SER A 130 6.09 10.05 -1.42
N THR A 131 5.19 9.43 -2.19
CA THR A 131 4.00 8.81 -1.61
C THR A 131 4.46 7.65 -0.73
N VAL A 132 3.99 7.60 0.52
CA VAL A 132 4.37 6.56 1.50
C VAL A 132 3.17 5.78 2.06
N ASP A 133 1.94 6.31 1.91
CA ASP A 133 0.70 5.67 2.32
C ASP A 133 -0.50 6.29 1.55
N SER A 134 -1.66 5.65 1.60
CA SER A 134 -2.95 6.22 1.18
C SER A 134 -4.10 5.76 2.07
N LEU A 135 -4.56 6.63 2.98
CA LEU A 135 -5.60 6.34 3.97
C LEU A 135 -6.98 6.96 3.64
N GLU A 136 -8.05 6.42 4.25
CA GLU A 136 -9.38 7.03 4.24
C GLU A 136 -9.57 7.92 5.48
N ILE A 137 -10.04 9.15 5.27
CA ILE A 137 -10.43 10.09 6.32
C ILE A 137 -11.80 10.66 5.95
N GLY A 138 -12.83 10.34 6.74
CA GLY A 138 -14.17 10.93 6.58
C GLY A 138 -14.84 10.65 5.22
N GLY A 139 -14.57 9.51 4.59
CA GLY A 139 -15.07 9.16 3.26
C GLY A 139 -14.23 9.70 2.09
N SER A 140 -13.23 10.55 2.33
CA SER A 140 -12.23 10.93 1.32
C SER A 140 -10.95 10.13 1.49
N LEU A 141 -10.22 9.96 0.40
CA LEU A 141 -9.00 9.17 0.30
C LEU A 141 -7.81 10.11 0.13
N TYR A 142 -6.81 9.99 0.99
CA TYR A 142 -5.68 10.89 1.03
C TYR A 142 -4.37 10.15 0.82
N SER A 143 -3.60 10.56 -0.19
CA SER A 143 -2.20 10.17 -0.33
C SER A 143 -1.36 10.92 0.71
N VAL A 144 -0.54 10.18 1.46
CA VAL A 144 0.45 10.74 2.40
C VAL A 144 1.78 10.91 1.66
N THR A 145 2.38 12.09 1.77
CA THR A 145 3.67 12.41 1.13
C THR A 145 4.75 12.69 2.17
N GLU A 146 5.83 11.93 2.13
CA GLU A 146 7.05 12.16 2.91
C GLU A 146 8.16 12.80 2.07
N TRP A 147 9.05 13.55 2.72
CA TRP A 147 10.00 14.46 2.07
C TRP A 147 11.45 14.13 2.45
N PHE A 148 11.84 12.86 2.27
CA PHE A 148 13.15 12.34 2.69
C PHE A 148 14.35 13.19 2.24
N ARG A 149 14.26 13.80 1.05
CA ARG A 149 15.35 14.52 0.38
C ARG A 149 15.34 16.04 0.56
N ASP A 150 14.50 16.57 1.47
CA ASP A 150 14.55 17.99 1.83
C ASP A 150 15.89 18.37 2.48
N ASP A 151 16.29 19.63 2.29
CA ASP A 151 17.42 20.26 2.99
C ASP A 151 17.24 20.14 4.50
N LYS A 152 18.28 19.64 5.18
CA LYS A 152 18.23 19.34 6.61
C LYS A 152 18.46 20.59 7.45
N VAL A 153 17.64 20.77 8.49
CA VAL A 153 17.86 21.82 9.49
C VAL A 153 19.12 21.48 10.27
N GLN A 154 20.06 22.43 10.36
CA GLN A 154 21.37 22.26 10.98
C GLN A 154 21.24 21.67 12.40
N GLY A 155 21.96 20.57 12.66
CA GLY A 155 21.90 19.85 13.95
C GLY A 155 20.75 18.86 14.09
N SER A 156 19.99 18.58 13.02
CA SER A 156 18.90 17.60 13.01
C SER A 156 18.92 16.69 11.77
N LEU A 157 18.08 15.66 11.78
CA LEU A 157 17.78 14.81 10.62
C LEU A 157 16.50 15.25 9.88
N ALA A 158 15.81 16.29 10.38
CA ALA A 158 14.55 16.78 9.84
C ALA A 158 14.76 17.73 8.65
N GLY A 159 13.82 17.72 7.70
CA GLY A 159 13.76 18.70 6.62
C GLY A 159 13.31 20.08 7.10
N ASN A 160 13.50 21.10 6.26
CA ASN A 160 13.16 22.50 6.57
C ASN A 160 11.70 22.91 6.28
N ARG A 161 10.82 21.98 5.84
CA ARG A 161 9.42 22.27 5.53
C ARG A 161 8.57 22.60 6.75
N THR A 162 7.58 23.46 6.51
CA THR A 162 6.57 23.89 7.49
C THR A 162 5.15 23.45 7.10
N GLN A 163 4.98 22.75 5.97
CA GLN A 163 3.70 22.27 5.46
C GLN A 163 3.83 20.85 4.93
N PHE A 164 2.86 20.00 5.29
CA PHE A 164 2.78 18.59 4.92
C PHE A 164 1.35 18.34 4.43
N ALA A 165 1.17 18.32 3.11
CA ALA A 165 -0.14 18.20 2.51
C ALA A 165 -0.62 16.74 2.50
N LEU A 166 -1.89 16.54 2.87
CA LEU A 166 -2.64 15.32 2.56
C LEU A 166 -3.36 15.57 1.24
N VAL A 167 -3.04 14.78 0.20
CA VAL A 167 -3.58 15.00 -1.15
C VAL A 167 -4.84 14.15 -1.32
N ASP A 168 -6.01 14.78 -1.45
CA ASP A 168 -7.26 14.08 -1.76
C ASP A 168 -7.17 13.47 -3.18
N ILE A 169 -7.10 12.14 -3.25
CA ILE A 169 -7.03 11.33 -4.49
C ILE A 169 -8.37 10.65 -4.81
N THR A 170 -9.45 10.99 -4.09
CA THR A 170 -10.73 10.28 -4.15
C THR A 170 -11.31 10.21 -5.57
N LYS A 171 -11.28 11.34 -6.28
CA LYS A 171 -11.81 11.45 -7.66
C LYS A 171 -10.96 10.67 -8.65
N ASP A 172 -9.64 10.69 -8.49
CA ASP A 172 -8.70 10.00 -9.38
C ASP A 172 -8.82 8.49 -9.25
N VAL A 173 -9.00 7.97 -8.02
CA VAL A 173 -9.26 6.55 -7.79
C VAL A 173 -10.66 6.16 -8.29
N LEU A 174 -11.70 6.94 -7.99
CA LEU A 174 -13.06 6.70 -8.49
C LEU A 174 -13.15 6.69 -10.03
N ALA A 175 -12.28 7.42 -10.71
CA ALA A 175 -12.20 7.41 -12.18
C ALA A 175 -11.61 6.11 -12.74
N LEU A 176 -10.94 5.27 -11.93
CA LEU A 176 -10.39 3.97 -12.35
C LEU A 176 -11.39 2.83 -12.25
N LEU A 177 -12.42 3.00 -11.43
CA LEU A 177 -13.40 1.96 -11.09
C LEU A 177 -14.56 1.88 -12.10
N LYS A 178 -14.55 2.72 -13.13
CA LYS A 178 -15.59 2.86 -14.16
C LYS A 178 -15.32 2.01 -15.40
#